data_AF-A0A2V9ZAL2-F1
#
_entry.id   AF-A0A2V9ZAL2-F1
#
_cell.length_a   1.000
_cell.length_b   1.000
_cell.length_c   1.000
_cell.angle_alpha   90.00
_cell.angle_beta   90.00
_cell.angle_gamma   90.00
#
_symmetry.space_group_name_H-M   'P 1'
#
loop_
_entity.id
_entity.type
_entity.pdbx_description
1 polymer ?
#
loop_
_entity_poly.entity_id
_entity_poly.type
_entity_poly.pdbx_seq_one_letter_code
_entity_poly.pdbx_strand_id
1 'polypeptide(L)' 'MFFPEITRLSEILLCDKDDMVQKGLGWLLRETAKHDPKTTIPYLIEIRQRAPRLVLRTACETLPAIVKKRVLV' A
#
# COMPACT_ATOMS: atom_id res chain seq x y z
N MET A 1 5.61 -8.27 12.21
CA MET A 1 6.82 -7.55 12.71
C MET A 1 7.25 -6.57 11.62
N PHE A 2 7.77 -5.39 11.98
CA PHE A 2 8.10 -4.24 11.12
C PHE A 2 6.95 -3.32 10.66
N PHE A 3 5.72 -3.51 11.13
CA PHE A 3 4.61 -2.67 10.70
C PHE A 3 4.83 -1.16 11.00
N PRO A 4 5.33 -0.76 12.19
CA PRO A 4 5.64 0.65 12.46
C PRO A 4 6.69 1.25 11.52
N GLU A 5 7.71 0.47 11.15
CA GLU A 5 8.77 0.89 10.25
C GLU A 5 8.26 1.03 8.81
N ILE A 6 7.41 0.09 8.38
CA ILE A 6 6.78 0.10 7.06
C ILE A 6 5.86 1.30 6.90
N THR A 7 5.01 1.59 7.90
CA THR A 7 4.12 2.76 7.83
C THR A 7 4.90 4.06 7.88
N ARG A 8 5.95 4.15 8.71
CA ARG A 8 6.85 5.31 8.72
C ARG A 8 7.54 5.53 7.37
N LEU A 9 8.06 4.48 6.74
CA LEU A 9 8.68 4.56 5.41
C LEU A 9 7.67 4.95 4.34
N SER A 10 6.47 4.36 4.41
CA SER A 10 5.37 4.67 3.50
C SER A 10 4.99 6.13 3.56
N GLU A 11 4.85 6.75 4.75
CA GLU A 11 4.57 8.18 4.88
C GLU A 11 5.67 9.07 4.28
N ILE A 12 6.94 8.66 4.37
CA ILE A 12 8.06 9.41 3.77
C ILE A 12 8.03 9.34 2.24
N LEU A 13 7.72 8.18 1.67
CA LEU A 13 7.81 7.91 0.23
C LEU A 13 6.48 8.10 -0.52
N LEU A 14 5.37 8.30 0.20
CA LEU A 14 4.02 8.21 -0.38
C LEU A 14 3.82 9.13 -1.58
N CYS A 15 4.36 10.34 -1.51
CA CYS A 15 4.19 11.38 -2.53
C CYS A 15 5.42 11.56 -3.43
N ASP A 16 6.38 10.62 -3.38
CA ASP A 16 7.52 10.66 -4.30
C ASP A 16 7.02 10.52 -5.75
N LYS A 17 7.62 11.30 -6.66
CA LYS A 17 7.23 11.36 -8.07
C LYS A 17 8.01 10.35 -8.91
N ASP A 18 9.08 9.77 -8.38
CA ASP A 18 9.87 8.76 -9.07
C ASP A 18 9.08 7.44 -9.21
N ASP A 19 9.01 6.94 -10.43
CA ASP A 19 8.25 5.73 -10.78
C ASP A 19 8.78 4.47 -10.06
N MET A 20 10.10 4.35 -9.88
CA MET A 20 10.69 3.22 -9.19
C MET A 20 10.45 3.29 -7.68
N VAL A 21 10.43 4.49 -7.10
CA VAL A 21 10.05 4.66 -5.68
C VAL A 21 8.59 4.26 -5.45
N GLN A 22 7.68 4.70 -6.31
CA GLN A 22 6.26 4.31 -6.21
C GLN A 22 6.06 2.80 -6.38
N LYS A 23 6.75 2.16 -7.34
CA LYS A 23 6.70 0.70 -7.52
C LYS A 23 7.26 -0.03 -6.31
N GLY A 24 8.41 0.40 -5.80
CA GLY A 24 9.04 -0.17 -4.61
C GLY A 24 8.12 -0.10 -3.39
N LEU A 25 7.51 1.06 -3.15
CA LEU A 25 6.53 1.24 -2.08
C LEU A 25 5.30 0.34 -2.27
N GLY A 26 4.77 0.28 -3.49
CA GLY A 26 3.65 -0.60 -3.84
C GLY A 26 3.96 -2.09 -3.57
N TRP A 27 5.15 -2.55 -3.93
CA TRP A 27 5.59 -3.94 -3.66
C TRP A 27 5.77 -4.21 -2.17
N LEU A 28 6.38 -3.29 -1.43
CA LEU A 28 6.52 -3.41 0.03
C LEU A 28 5.14 -3.58 0.69
N LEU A 29 4.19 -2.71 0.35
CA LEU A 29 2.84 -2.76 0.89
C LEU A 29 2.08 -4.02 0.44
N ARG A 30 2.32 -4.53 -0.77
CA ARG A 30 1.78 -5.81 -1.24
C ARG A 30 2.25 -6.97 -0.40
N GLU A 31 3.55 -7.08 -0.16
CA GLU A 31 4.10 -8.17 0.67
C GLU A 31 3.65 -8.04 2.13
N THR A 32 3.53 -6.80 2.63
CA THR A 32 2.96 -6.53 3.97
C THR A 32 1.50 -7.00 4.07
N ALA A 33 0.69 -6.73 3.05
CA ALA A 33 -0.71 -7.15 3.00
C ALA A 33 -0.88 -8.67 2.82
N LYS A 34 0.06 -9.37 2.17
CA LYS A 34 0.08 -10.84 2.13
C LYS A 34 0.39 -11.44 3.50
N HIS A 35 1.31 -10.82 4.25
CA HIS A 35 1.72 -11.31 5.57
C HIS A 35 0.65 -11.03 6.64
N ASP A 36 0.15 -9.79 6.71
CA ASP A 36 -0.86 -9.37 7.68
C ASP A 36 -1.94 -8.49 7.01
N PRO A 37 -2.93 -9.10 6.34
CA PRO A 37 -4.01 -8.36 5.70
C PRO A 37 -4.90 -7.63 6.71
N LYS A 38 -5.04 -8.16 7.93
CA LYS A 38 -5.93 -7.59 8.96
C LYS A 38 -5.46 -6.19 9.37
N THR A 39 -4.15 -5.99 9.46
CA THR A 39 -3.54 -4.71 9.82
C THR A 39 -3.29 -3.82 8.60
N THR A 40 -2.88 -4.41 7.47
CA THR A 40 -2.45 -3.62 6.29
C THR A 40 -3.63 -3.04 5.50
N ILE A 41 -4.75 -3.76 5.36
CA ILE A 41 -5.91 -3.26 4.59
C ILE A 41 -6.47 -1.96 5.17
N PRO A 42 -6.69 -1.82 6.50
CA PRO A 42 -7.09 -0.55 7.11
C PRO A 42 -6.13 0.60 6.78
N TYR A 43 -4.82 0.35 6.86
CA TYR A 43 -3.81 1.34 6.53
C TYR A 43 -3.86 1.77 5.06
N LEU A 44 -4.05 0.83 4.12
CA LEU A 44 -4.21 1.17 2.71
C LEU A 44 -5.44 2.06 2.46
N ILE A 45 -6.53 1.84 3.19
CA ILE A 45 -7.74 2.68 3.12
C ILE A 45 -7.48 4.08 3.70
N GLU A 46 -6.69 4.18 4.78
CA GLU A 46 -6.31 5.43 5.43
C GLU A 46 -5.49 6.33 4.47
N ILE A 47 -4.50 5.76 3.78
CA ILE A 47 -3.62 6.53 2.90
C ILE A 47 -4.18 6.75 1.49
N ARG A 48 -5.30 6.10 1.12
CA ARG A 48 -5.76 6.01 -0.29
C ARG A 48 -5.98 7.35 -0.99
N GLN A 49 -6.33 8.40 -0.25
CA GLN A 49 -6.59 9.73 -0.82
C GLN A 49 -5.30 10.50 -1.16
N ARG A 50 -4.18 10.14 -0.52
CA ARG A 50 -2.86 10.77 -0.72
C ARG A 50 -1.95 9.93 -1.60
N ALA A 51 -2.16 8.62 -1.61
CA ALA A 51 -1.34 7.67 -2.33
C ALA A 51 -1.50 7.79 -3.86
N PRO A 52 -0.41 7.79 -4.63
CA PRO A 52 -0.45 7.66 -6.08
C PRO A 52 -1.21 6.40 -6.50
N ARG A 53 -1.97 6.50 -7.59
CA ARG A 53 -2.81 5.40 -8.08
C ARG A 53 -2.01 4.12 -8.34
N LEU A 54 -0.76 4.26 -8.78
CA LEU A 54 0.17 3.17 -9.02
C LEU A 54 0.49 2.39 -7.73
N VAL A 55 0.84 3.09 -6.65
CA VAL A 55 1.17 2.48 -5.34
C VAL A 55 0.01 1.61 -4.86
N LEU A 56 -1.21 2.16 -4.83
CA LEU A 56 -2.39 1.41 -4.37
C LEU A 56 -2.72 0.23 -5.27
N ARG A 57 -2.63 0.40 -6.60
CA ARG A 57 -2.90 -0.69 -7.54
C ARG A 57 -1.96 -1.86 -7.29
N THR A 58 -0.67 -1.57 -7.15
CA THR A 58 0.37 -2.58 -6.94
C THR A 58 0.27 -3.22 -5.55
N ALA A 59 0.05 -2.42 -4.50
CA ALA A 59 -0.20 -2.92 -3.14
C ALA A 59 -1.38 -3.91 -3.08
N CYS A 60 -2.39 -3.68 -3.91
CA CYS A 60 -3.60 -4.48 -3.94
C CYS A 60 -3.53 -5.73 -4.85
N GLU A 61 -2.47 -5.94 -5.65
CA GLU A 61 -2.43 -6.94 -6.74
C GLU A 61 -2.80 -8.37 -6.31
N THR A 62 -2.40 -8.79 -5.12
CA THR A 62 -2.65 -10.15 -4.60
C THR A 62 -3.88 -10.26 -3.71
N LEU A 63 -4.63 -9.17 -3.50
CA LEU A 63 -5.81 -9.17 -2.65
C LEU A 63 -7.05 -9.72 -3.40
N PRO A 64 -8.04 -10.28 -2.68
CA PRO A 64 -9.33 -10.65 -3.28
C PRO A 64 -10.03 -9.47 -3.93
N ALA A 65 -10.80 -9.71 -5.00
CA ALA A 65 -11.45 -8.66 -5.79
C ALA A 65 -12.32 -7.70 -4.95
N ILE A 66 -13.03 -8.23 -3.94
CA ILE A 66 -13.86 -7.43 -3.04
C ILE A 66 -13.04 -6.46 -2.19
N VAL A 67 -11.85 -6.89 -1.74
CA VAL A 67 -10.93 -6.07 -0.95
C VAL A 67 -10.27 -5.02 -1.84
N LYS A 68 -9.82 -5.41 -3.04
CA LYS A 68 -9.28 -4.47 -4.05
C LYS A 68 -10.26 -3.33 -4.31
N LYS A 69 -11.53 -3.65 -4.56
CA LYS A 69 -12.58 -2.65 -4.78
C LYS A 69 -12.73 -1.72 -3.58
N ARG A 70 -12.70 -2.24 -2.36
CA ARG A 70 -12.81 -1.42 -1.15
C ARG A 70 -11.66 -0.40 -1.01
N VAL A 71 -10.44 -0.78 -1.38
CA VAL A 71 -9.25 0.10 -1.27
C VAL A 71 -9.16 1.09 -2.43
N LEU A 72 -9.51 0.66 -3.65
CA LEU A 72 -9.29 1.42 -4.90
C LEU A 72 -10.47 2.31 -5.33
N VAL A 73 -11.57 2.31 -4.59
CA VAL A 73 -12.71 3.22 -4.77
C VAL A 73 -12.44 4.55 -4.09
#